data_AF-A0A933BET0-F1
#
_entry.id   AF-A0A933BET0-F1
#
_cell.length_a   1.000
_cell.length_b   1.000
_cell.length_c   1.000
_cell.angle_alpha   90.00
_cell.angle_beta   90.00
_cell.angle_gamma   90.00
#
_symmetry.space_group_name_H-M   'P 1'
#
loop_
_entity.id
_entity.type
_entity.pdbx_description
1 polymer ?
#
loop_
_entity_poly.entity_id
_entity_poly.type
_entity_poly.pdbx_seq_one_letter_code
_entity_poly.pdbx_strand_id
1 'polypeptide(L)'
;MIFEAFLFGIVGLGLEVMEIAIMDYPWAKDSKLMGYSSAWYFPFYAVVPLFLLHHFHGLLFSLPFYARGILYPVIFWIIEYSAMGLLRLLLGKSPSEDSYYQSRWNVHGLIRLDLAPVWIIFCFVFEWMFRNLRGI
;
A
#
# COMPACT_ATOMS: atom_id res chain seq x y z
N MET A 1 -5.85 -17.65 7.17
CA MET A 1 -4.83 -17.27 6.18
C MET A 1 -5.42 -16.92 4.82
N ILE A 2 -6.05 -17.84 4.06
CA ILE A 2 -6.59 -17.48 2.72
C ILE A 2 -7.69 -16.42 2.79
N PHE A 3 -8.65 -16.57 3.71
CA PHE A 3 -9.70 -15.57 3.93
C PHE A 3 -9.14 -14.19 4.34
N GLU A 4 -8.19 -14.19 5.28
CA GLU A 4 -7.50 -12.95 5.70
C GLU A 4 -6.78 -12.29 4.51
N ALA A 5 -6.04 -13.07 3.71
CA ALA A 5 -5.34 -12.55 2.53
C ALA A 5 -6.32 -11.92 1.53
N PHE A 6 -7.45 -12.57 1.28
CA PHE A 6 -8.48 -12.04 0.41
C PHE A 6 -9.08 -10.72 0.94
N LEU A 7 -9.38 -10.65 2.24
CA LEU A 7 -9.86 -9.41 2.87
C LEU A 7 -8.83 -8.28 2.79
N PHE A 8 -7.57 -8.57 3.09
CA PHE A 8 -6.49 -7.59 3.00
C PHE A 8 -6.31 -7.09 1.57
N GLY A 9 -6.40 -7.99 0.58
CA GLY A 9 -6.36 -7.63 -0.84
C GLY A 9 -7.49 -6.69 -1.25
N ILE A 10 -8.74 -7.00 -0.86
CA ILE A 10 -9.90 -6.14 -1.16
C ILE A 10 -9.78 -4.78 -0.47
N VAL A 11 -9.45 -4.76 0.82
CA VAL A 11 -9.36 -3.50 1.57
C VAL A 11 -8.22 -2.65 1.04
N GLY A 12 -7.06 -3.24 0.76
CA GLY A 12 -5.92 -2.51 0.18
C GLY A 12 -6.24 -1.88 -1.17
N LEU A 13 -6.83 -2.65 -2.10
CA LEU A 13 -7.28 -2.09 -3.38
C LEU A 13 -8.33 -0.99 -3.20
N GLY A 14 -9.30 -1.18 -2.31
CA GLY A 14 -10.33 -0.19 -2.04
C GLY A 14 -9.75 1.11 -1.49
N LEU A 15 -8.78 1.01 -0.59
CA LEU A 15 -8.05 2.15 -0.05
C LEU A 15 -7.25 2.87 -1.13
N GLU A 16 -6.57 2.17 -2.04
CA GLU A 16 -5.83 2.77 -3.16
C GLU A 16 -6.77 3.49 -4.14
N VAL A 17 -7.92 2.90 -4.45
CA VAL A 17 -8.96 3.55 -5.26
C VAL A 17 -9.43 4.84 -4.59
N MET A 18 -9.67 4.82 -3.28
CA MET A 18 -10.06 6.03 -2.52
C MET A 18 -8.94 7.06 -2.48
N GLU A 19 -7.69 6.64 -2.29
CA GLU A 19 -6.51 7.50 -2.33
C GLU A 19 -6.46 8.28 -3.65
N ILE A 20 -6.48 7.57 -4.79
CA ILE A 20 -6.39 8.20 -6.11
C ILE A 20 -7.56 9.14 -6.34
N ALA A 21 -8.78 8.72 -5.97
CA ALA A 21 -9.97 9.55 -6.08
C ALA A 21 -9.86 10.88 -5.30
N ILE A 22 -9.31 10.82 -4.08
CA ILE A 22 -9.14 12.00 -3.21
C ILE A 22 -7.97 12.87 -3.70
N MET A 23 -6.85 12.24 -4.06
CA MET A 23 -5.68 12.94 -4.53
C MET A 23 -5.96 13.67 -5.84
N ASP A 24 -6.61 13.04 -6.82
CA ASP A 24 -6.83 13.64 -8.14
C ASP A 24 -7.95 14.71 -8.14
N TYR A 25 -8.78 14.76 -7.09
CA TYR A 25 -9.93 15.67 -6.99
C TYR A 25 -9.62 17.16 -7.29
N PRO A 26 -8.54 17.78 -6.76
CA PRO A 26 -8.23 19.18 -7.02
C PRO A 26 -8.01 19.50 -8.51
N TRP A 27 -7.61 18.50 -9.29
CA TRP A 27 -7.30 18.63 -10.71
C TRP A 27 -8.47 18.21 -11.61
N ALA A 28 -9.20 17.16 -11.25
CA ALA A 28 -10.34 16.66 -12.02
C ALA A 28 -11.56 17.59 -11.97
N LYS A 29 -11.81 18.23 -10.82
CA LYS A 29 -13.02 19.05 -10.54
C LYS A 29 -14.36 18.34 -10.84
N ASP A 30 -14.35 17.02 -10.89
CA ASP A 30 -15.54 16.18 -11.04
C ASP A 30 -15.99 15.68 -9.67
N SER A 31 -17.28 15.83 -9.36
CA SER A 31 -17.88 15.35 -8.11
C SER A 31 -17.95 13.83 -8.01
N LYS A 32 -17.69 13.11 -9.11
CA LYS A 32 -17.69 11.64 -9.15
C LYS A 32 -16.55 10.99 -8.39
N LEU A 33 -15.43 11.70 -8.13
CA LEU A 33 -14.27 11.18 -7.40
C LEU A 33 -13.81 9.82 -7.95
N MET A 34 -13.38 9.81 -9.22
CA MET A 34 -12.98 8.58 -9.89
C MET A 34 -11.62 8.10 -9.37
N GLY A 35 -11.57 6.87 -8.87
CA GLY A 35 -10.35 6.16 -8.50
C GLY A 35 -10.17 4.90 -9.33
N TYR A 36 -8.93 4.46 -9.51
CA TYR A 36 -8.57 3.27 -10.26
C TYR A 36 -7.32 2.64 -9.65
N SER A 37 -7.13 1.33 -9.81
CA SER A 37 -5.90 0.65 -9.40
C SER A 37 -5.64 -0.51 -10.35
N SER A 38 -4.37 -0.92 -10.46
CA SER A 38 -4.01 -2.11 -11.22
C SER A 38 -4.33 -3.37 -10.44
N ALA A 39 -4.87 -4.38 -11.10
CA ALA A 39 -5.10 -5.70 -10.50
C ALA A 39 -3.80 -6.35 -9.95
N TRP A 40 -2.62 -5.92 -10.42
CA TRP A 40 -1.33 -6.34 -9.89
C TRP A 40 -1.07 -5.92 -8.44
N TYR A 41 -1.78 -4.90 -7.94
CA TYR A 41 -1.72 -4.52 -6.53
C TYR A 41 -2.56 -5.45 -5.63
N PHE A 42 -3.46 -6.26 -6.18
CA PHE A 42 -4.22 -7.23 -5.36
C PHE A 42 -3.31 -8.24 -4.67
N PRO A 43 -2.42 -8.97 -5.38
CA PRO A 43 -1.45 -9.86 -4.72
C PRO A 43 -0.56 -9.13 -3.71
N PHE A 44 -0.17 -7.89 -4.02
CA PHE A 44 0.64 -7.07 -3.12
C PHE A 44 -0.08 -6.83 -1.79
N TYR A 45 -1.30 -6.30 -1.82
CA TYR A 45 -2.10 -6.05 -0.62
C TYR A 45 -2.55 -7.33 0.08
N ALA A 46 -2.80 -8.42 -0.65
CA ALA A 46 -3.21 -9.68 -0.05
C ALA A 46 -2.09 -10.34 0.77
N VAL A 47 -0.84 -10.19 0.33
CA VAL A 47 0.30 -10.93 0.90
C VAL A 47 1.15 -10.08 1.82
N VAL A 48 1.57 -8.89 1.40
CA VAL A 48 2.61 -8.09 2.08
C VAL A 48 2.21 -7.68 3.50
N PRO A 49 1.10 -6.95 3.73
CA PRO A 49 0.67 -6.57 5.07
C PRO A 49 0.41 -7.78 5.96
N LEU A 50 -0.25 -8.82 5.42
CA LEU A 50 -0.58 -10.02 6.19
C LEU A 50 0.69 -10.76 6.61
N PHE A 51 1.65 -10.92 5.70
CA PHE A 51 2.94 -11.56 5.99
C PHE A 51 3.71 -10.78 7.06
N LEU A 52 3.80 -9.45 6.90
CA LEU A 52 4.48 -8.57 7.85
C LEU A 52 3.87 -8.70 9.25
N LEU A 53 2.54 -8.58 9.36
CA LEU A 53 1.86 -8.64 10.66
C LEU A 53 1.90 -10.05 11.25
N HIS A 54 1.71 -11.10 10.45
CA HIS A 54 1.73 -12.48 10.94
C HIS A 54 3.05 -12.83 11.63
N HIS A 55 4.18 -12.47 11.02
CA HIS A 55 5.50 -12.84 11.52
C HIS A 55 6.08 -11.84 12.52
N PHE A 56 5.73 -10.55 12.40
CA PHE A 56 6.39 -9.49 13.16
C PHE A 56 5.47 -8.71 14.11
N HIS A 57 4.18 -9.08 14.27
CA HIS A 57 3.27 -8.35 15.17
C HIS A 57 3.80 -8.21 16.59
N GLY A 58 4.49 -9.21 17.16
CA GLY A 58 5.03 -9.12 18.52
C GLY A 58 6.02 -7.97 18.69
N LEU A 59 6.96 -7.82 17.73
CA LEU A 59 7.91 -6.71 17.71
C LEU A 59 7.26 -5.40 17.32
N LEU A 60 6.38 -5.42 16.31
CA LEU A 60 5.72 -4.21 15.82
C LEU A 60 4.83 -3.61 16.90
N PHE A 61 4.07 -4.44 17.65
CA PHE A 61 3.08 -3.96 18.61
C PHE A 61 3.71 -3.55 19.95
N SER A 62 4.96 -3.94 20.22
CA SER A 62 5.71 -3.39 21.35
C SER A 62 6.24 -1.97 21.09
N LEU A 63 6.28 -1.53 19.83
CA LEU A 63 6.72 -0.19 19.48
C LEU A 63 5.58 0.83 19.70
N PRO A 64 5.90 2.06 20.13
CA PRO A 64 4.92 3.13 20.23
C PRO A 64 4.39 3.51 18.84
N PHE A 65 3.17 4.04 18.79
CA PHE A 65 2.46 4.28 17.53
C PHE A 65 3.27 5.14 16.53
N TYR A 66 3.98 6.16 17.00
CA TYR A 66 4.78 7.05 16.13
C TYR A 66 5.96 6.31 15.48
N ALA A 67 6.60 5.38 16.18
CA ALA A 67 7.69 4.59 15.63
C ALA A 67 7.18 3.65 14.53
N ARG A 68 6.00 3.06 14.73
CA ARG A 68 5.32 2.24 13.70
C ARG A 68 4.93 3.06 12.48
N GLY A 69 4.43 4.28 12.69
CA GLY A 69 4.13 5.21 11.61
C GLY A 69 5.34 5.55 10.74
N ILE A 70 6.55 5.58 11.29
CA ILE A 70 7.77 5.77 10.48
C ILE A 70 8.20 4.45 9.81
N LEU A 71 8.14 3.34 10.55
CA LEU A 71 8.63 2.05 10.09
C LEU A 71 7.77 1.47 8.94
N TYR A 72 6.45 1.65 9.01
CA TYR A 72 5.52 1.09 8.05
C TYR A 72 5.77 1.55 6.60
N PRO A 73 5.80 2.86 6.29
CA PRO A 73 6.13 3.32 4.93
C PRO A 73 7.48 2.81 4.43
N VAL A 74 8.50 2.76 5.31
CA VAL A 74 9.84 2.29 4.93
C VAL A 74 9.80 0.82 4.48
N ILE A 75 9.16 -0.05 5.26
CA ILE A 75 9.01 -1.46 4.91
C ILE A 75 8.22 -1.62 3.61
N PHE A 76 7.10 -0.90 3.49
CA PHE A 76 6.24 -1.00 2.30
C PHE A 76 6.92 -0.51 1.04
N TRP A 77 7.65 0.60 1.09
CA TRP A 77 8.44 1.07 -0.05
C TRP A 77 9.52 0.07 -0.48
N ILE A 78 10.22 -0.57 0.46
CA ILE A 78 11.23 -1.58 0.11
C ILE A 78 10.59 -2.74 -0.66
N ILE A 79 9.44 -3.22 -0.18
CA ILE A 79 8.74 -4.37 -0.78
C ILE A 79 8.09 -3.96 -2.11
N GLU A 80 7.44 -2.79 -2.18
CA GLU A 80 6.82 -2.25 -3.39
C GLU A 80 7.87 -2.02 -4.48
N TYR A 81 8.99 -1.36 -4.14
CA TYR A 81 10.08 -1.12 -5.07
C TYR A 81 10.61 -2.43 -5.66
N SER A 82 10.79 -3.45 -4.81
CA SER A 82 11.28 -4.76 -5.23
C SER A 82 10.26 -5.48 -6.12
N ALA A 83 8.97 -5.47 -5.74
CA ALA A 83 7.90 -6.12 -6.49
C ALA A 83 7.66 -5.46 -7.85
N MET A 84 7.57 -4.13 -7.88
CA MET A 84 7.37 -3.37 -9.12
C MET A 84 8.61 -3.46 -10.02
N GLY A 85 9.82 -3.46 -9.44
CA GLY A 85 11.05 -3.71 -10.18
C GLY A 85 11.08 -5.09 -10.83
N LEU A 86 10.65 -6.13 -10.11
CA LEU A 86 10.52 -7.48 -10.68
C LEU A 86 9.48 -7.52 -11.80
N LEU A 87 8.31 -6.91 -11.63
CA LEU A 87 7.30 -6.82 -12.69
C LEU A 87 7.81 -6.07 -13.91
N ARG A 88 8.57 -4.98 -13.73
CA ARG A 88 9.24 -4.27 -14.83
C ARG A 88 10.21 -5.19 -15.58
N LEU A 89 11.01 -5.97 -14.87
CA LEU A 89 11.94 -6.92 -15.49
C LEU A 89 11.22 -8.01 -16.29
N LEU A 90 10.09 -8.52 -15.78
CA LEU A 90 9.34 -9.61 -16.40
C LEU A 90 8.44 -9.16 -17.55
N LEU A 91 7.83 -7.98 -17.45
CA LEU A 91 6.81 -7.48 -18.38
C LEU A 91 7.28 -6.30 -19.23
N GLY A 92 8.49 -5.81 -19.00
CA GLY A 92 9.05 -4.62 -19.66
C GLY A 92 8.60 -3.28 -19.05
N LYS A 93 7.60 -3.29 -18.16
CA LYS A 93 7.03 -2.10 -17.51
C LYS A 93 6.33 -2.46 -16.20
N SER A 94 6.41 -1.59 -15.17
CA SER A 94 5.64 -1.80 -13.93
C SER A 94 4.27 -1.10 -13.98
N PRO A 95 3.26 -1.62 -13.24
CA PRO A 95 1.94 -0.99 -13.14
C PRO A 95 1.97 0.46 -12.64
N SER A 96 2.90 0.79 -11.74
CA SER A 96 3.05 2.12 -11.13
C SER A 96 3.72 3.16 -12.02
N GLU A 97 4.43 2.73 -13.06
CA GLU A 97 5.45 3.53 -13.76
C GLU A 97 4.90 4.83 -14.37
N ASP A 98 3.81 4.74 -15.14
CA ASP A 98 3.23 5.89 -15.85
C ASP A 98 2.67 6.97 -14.93
N SER A 99 2.05 6.53 -13.83
CA SER A 99 1.47 7.44 -12.85
C SER A 99 2.59 8.06 -12.01
N TYR A 100 3.57 7.26 -11.60
CA TYR A 100 4.55 7.70 -10.61
C TYR A 100 5.60 8.64 -11.19
N TYR A 101 5.98 8.51 -12.47
CA TYR A 101 6.89 9.48 -13.11
C TYR A 101 6.38 10.93 -13.10
N GLN A 102 5.09 11.15 -12.89
CA GLN A 102 4.52 12.50 -12.79
C GLN A 102 4.86 13.20 -11.46
N SER A 103 5.23 12.45 -10.42
CA SER A 103 5.66 13.00 -9.13
C SER A 103 7.17 13.23 -9.10
N ARG A 104 7.61 14.40 -8.63
CA ARG A 104 9.04 14.69 -8.38
C ARG A 104 9.66 13.83 -7.27
N TRP A 105 8.84 13.17 -6.46
CA TRP A 105 9.26 12.33 -5.34
C TRP A 105 9.25 10.84 -5.70
N ASN A 106 9.14 10.52 -6.99
CA ASN A 106 9.23 9.15 -7.46
C ASN A 106 10.68 8.64 -7.39
N VAL A 107 10.82 7.35 -7.13
CA VAL A 107 12.11 6.66 -7.25
C VAL A 107 11.99 5.66 -8.39
N HIS A 108 12.64 5.99 -9.52
CA HIS A 108 12.64 5.21 -10.76
C HIS A 108 11.24 4.87 -11.30
N GLY A 109 10.21 5.66 -10.96
CA GLY A 109 8.81 5.36 -11.28
C GLY A 109 8.24 4.12 -10.58
N LEU A 110 8.94 3.53 -9.60
CA LEU A 110 8.50 2.30 -8.93
C LEU A 110 7.73 2.56 -7.64
N ILE A 111 8.17 3.58 -6.88
CA ILE A 111 7.56 4.03 -5.64
C ILE A 111 7.47 5.56 -5.61
N ARG A 112 6.64 6.10 -4.72
CA ARG A 112 6.50 7.53 -4.45
C ARG A 112 6.71 7.83 -2.96
N LEU A 113 7.70 8.66 -2.66
CA LEU A 113 8.04 9.02 -1.27
C LEU A 113 7.04 10.01 -0.66
N ASP A 114 6.33 10.78 -1.49
CA ASP A 114 5.28 11.69 -1.05
C ASP A 114 4.02 10.97 -0.56
N LEU A 115 3.87 9.67 -0.87
CA LEU A 115 2.77 8.83 -0.39
C LEU A 115 3.00 8.27 1.02
N ALA A 116 4.06 8.69 1.74
CA ALA A 116 4.32 8.24 3.11
C ALA A 116 3.09 8.36 4.02
N PRO A 117 2.37 9.50 4.06
CA PRO A 117 1.18 9.64 4.91
C PRO A 117 0.08 8.65 4.56
N VAL A 118 -0.08 8.31 3.28
CA VAL A 118 -1.07 7.33 2.81
C VAL A 118 -0.68 5.93 3.31
N TRP A 119 0.58 5.55 3.15
CA TRP A 119 1.08 4.26 3.65
C TRP A 119 0.92 4.11 5.16
N ILE A 120 1.09 5.19 5.93
CA ILE A 120 0.83 5.19 7.37
C ILE A 120 -0.63 4.82 7.64
N ILE A 121 -1.57 5.48 6.97
CA ILE A 121 -3.01 5.24 7.14
C ILE A 121 -3.34 3.78 6.78
N PHE A 122 -2.87 3.30 5.62
CA PHE A 122 -3.16 1.95 5.15
C PHE A 122 -2.62 0.91 6.12
N CYS A 123 -1.39 1.08 6.60
CA CYS A 123 -0.79 0.15 7.54
C CYS A 123 -1.51 0.10 8.88
N PHE A 124 -2.02 1.24 9.38
CA PHE A 124 -2.85 1.23 10.58
C PHE A 124 -4.23 0.59 10.35
N VAL A 125 -4.82 0.73 9.16
CA VAL A 125 -6.04 -0.02 8.80
C VAL A 125 -5.76 -1.52 8.79
N PHE A 126 -4.67 -1.96 8.16
CA PHE A 126 -4.27 -3.37 8.14
C PHE A 126 -3.94 -3.90 9.53
N GLU A 127 -3.26 -3.11 10.36
CA GLU A 127 -3.01 -3.46 11.75
C GLU A 127 -4.31 -3.65 12.53
N TRP A 128 -5.25 -2.70 12.41
CA TRP A 128 -6.56 -2.77 13.05
C TRP A 128 -7.31 -4.03 12.59
N MET A 129 -7.34 -4.32 11.28
CA MET A 129 -7.95 -5.54 10.76
C MET A 129 -7.31 -6.79 11.34
N PHE A 130 -5.98 -6.84 11.39
CA PHE A 130 -5.23 -8.00 11.91
C PHE A 130 -5.55 -8.26 13.39
N ARG A 131 -5.57 -7.20 14.20
CA ARG A 131 -5.92 -7.26 15.62
C ARG A 131 -7.31 -7.82 15.85
N ASN A 132 -8.30 -7.27 15.16
CA ASN A 132 -9.70 -7.69 15.30
C ASN A 132 -9.94 -9.12 14.81
N LEU A 133 -9.30 -9.53 13.72
CA LEU A 133 -9.44 -10.89 13.19
C LEU A 133 -8.78 -11.96 14.09
N ARG A 134 -7.81 -11.58 14.92
CA ARG A 134 -7.06 -12.49 15.79
C ARG A 134 -7.33 -12.33 17.28
N GLY A 135 -8.12 -11.33 17.66
CA GLY A 135 -8.46 -11.05 19.06
C GLY A 135 -7.26 -10.61 19.90
N ILE A 136 -6.37 -9.78 19.33
CA ILE A 136 -5.14 -9.27 19.97
C ILE A 136 -5.04 -7.74 19.97
#